data_AF-A0A0W1LFY3-F1
#
_entry.id   AF-A0A0W1LFY3-F1
#
_cell.length_a   1.000
_cell.length_b   1.000
_cell.length_c   1.000
_cell.angle_alpha   90.00
_cell.angle_beta   90.00
_cell.angle_gamma   90.00
#
_symmetry.space_group_name_H-M   'P 1'
#
loop_
_entity.id
_entity.type
_entity.pdbx_description
1 polymer ?
#
loop_
_entity_poly.entity_id
_entity_poly.type
_entity_poly.pdbx_seq_one_letter_code
_entity_poly.pdbx_strand_id
1 'polypeptide(L)'
;MQKAAQKPPVQLTAVHGVICKMNQSSIYAKLEFLRDQFIAGELKPCVDQELKLNGHIFTKNVWVEPHESGELAVIMLAIDKLFITNKYCLGAIINKSGSIEYLSNEQLWDIGIP
;
A
#
# COMPACT_ATOMS: atom_id res chain seq x y z
N MET A 1 -45.36 50.94 4.32
CA MET A 1 -45.55 49.47 4.20
C MET A 1 -44.36 48.91 3.40
N GLN A 2 -43.35 48.38 4.09
CA GLN A 2 -42.15 47.80 3.44
C GLN A 2 -42.32 46.28 3.37
N LYS A 3 -42.26 45.71 2.15
CA LYS A 3 -42.27 44.25 1.93
C LYS A 3 -40.89 43.70 2.29
N ALA A 4 -40.85 42.75 3.22
CA ALA A 4 -39.65 41.98 3.55
C ALA A 4 -39.27 41.06 2.38
N ALA A 5 -38.01 41.13 1.95
CA ALA A 5 -37.43 40.22 0.95
C ALA A 5 -37.15 38.86 1.59
N GLN A 6 -37.81 37.80 1.09
CA GLN A 6 -37.49 36.41 1.43
C GLN A 6 -36.21 36.01 0.69
N LYS A 7 -35.17 35.60 1.44
CA LYS A 7 -33.98 34.94 0.88
C LYS A 7 -34.36 33.56 0.33
N PRO A 8 -33.80 33.13 -0.81
CA PRO A 8 -34.02 31.78 -1.33
C PRO A 8 -33.33 30.74 -0.42
N PRO A 9 -33.84 29.49 -0.36
CA PRO A 9 -33.22 28.44 0.43
C PRO A 9 -31.87 28.08 -0.17
N VAL A 10 -30.85 28.03 0.69
CA VAL A 10 -29.52 27.49 0.35
C VAL A 10 -29.72 26.01 0.04
N GLN A 11 -29.58 25.64 -1.23
CA GLN A 11 -29.46 24.24 -1.62
C GLN A 11 -28.13 23.73 -1.06
N LEU A 12 -28.19 22.85 -0.04
CA LEU A 12 -27.07 21.99 0.29
C LEU A 12 -26.87 21.06 -0.90
N THR A 13 -25.94 21.41 -1.78
CA THR A 13 -25.37 20.45 -2.71
C THR A 13 -24.61 19.43 -1.87
N ALA A 14 -25.18 18.24 -1.74
CA ALA A 14 -24.47 17.08 -1.26
C ALA A 14 -23.29 16.84 -2.20
N VAL A 15 -22.11 17.31 -1.80
CA VAL A 15 -20.84 16.82 -2.35
C VAL A 15 -20.85 15.34 -2.05
N HIS A 16 -21.09 14.53 -3.09
CA HIS A 16 -20.92 13.09 -3.04
C HIS A 16 -19.44 12.82 -2.78
N GLY A 17 -19.05 12.87 -1.50
CA GLY A 17 -17.88 12.20 -1.01
C GLY A 17 -18.14 10.72 -1.18
N VAL A 18 -17.85 10.19 -2.36
CA VAL A 18 -17.60 8.77 -2.50
C VAL A 18 -16.37 8.54 -1.64
N ILE A 19 -16.60 8.08 -0.41
CA ILE A 19 -15.56 7.43 0.37
C ILE A 19 -15.26 6.17 -0.44
N CYS A 20 -14.36 6.29 -1.42
CA CYS A 20 -13.86 5.17 -2.18
C CYS A 20 -13.20 4.26 -1.16
N LYS A 21 -13.90 3.22 -0.72
CA LYS A 21 -13.25 2.12 -0.01
C LYS A 21 -12.14 1.65 -0.94
N MET A 22 -10.90 1.85 -0.52
CA MET A 22 -9.77 1.39 -1.32
C MET A 22 -9.88 -0.12 -1.49
N ASN A 23 -9.84 -0.56 -2.75
CA ASN A 23 -9.86 -1.98 -3.06
C ASN A 23 -8.49 -2.58 -2.72
N GLN A 24 -8.46 -3.57 -1.82
CA GLN A 24 -7.24 -4.30 -1.47
C GLN A 24 -6.57 -4.91 -2.69
N SER A 25 -7.35 -5.35 -3.68
CA SER A 25 -6.80 -5.88 -4.94
C SER A 25 -5.87 -4.90 -5.66
N SER A 26 -6.19 -3.60 -5.66
CA SER A 26 -5.32 -2.58 -6.27
C SER A 26 -4.01 -2.36 -5.49
N ILE A 27 -4.05 -2.55 -4.17
CA ILE A 27 -2.86 -2.45 -3.31
C ILE A 27 -1.94 -3.63 -3.59
N TYR A 28 -2.48 -4.85 -3.60
CA TYR A 28 -1.70 -6.06 -3.89
C TYR A 28 -1.16 -6.07 -5.31
N ALA A 29 -1.93 -5.65 -6.32
CA ALA A 29 -1.41 -5.48 -7.68
C ALA A 29 -0.23 -4.49 -7.75
N LYS A 30 -0.26 -3.43 -6.94
CA LYS A 30 0.87 -2.50 -6.85
C LYS A 30 2.07 -3.10 -6.12
N LEU A 31 1.84 -3.90 -5.07
CA LEU A 31 2.90 -4.63 -4.37
C LEU A 31 3.57 -5.66 -5.29
N GLU A 32 2.79 -6.43 -6.07
CA GLU A 32 3.31 -7.39 -7.05
C GLU A 32 4.21 -6.70 -8.06
N PHE A 33 3.72 -5.60 -8.65
CA PHE A 33 4.51 -4.78 -9.57
C PHE A 33 5.84 -4.30 -8.95
N LEU A 34 5.81 -3.80 -7.72
CA LEU A 34 7.03 -3.32 -7.04
C LEU A 34 7.99 -4.46 -6.71
N ARG A 35 7.47 -5.61 -6.29
CA ARG A 35 8.26 -6.82 -6.03
C ARG A 35 8.96 -7.29 -7.30
N ASP A 36 8.25 -7.32 -8.42
CA ASP A 36 8.80 -7.76 -9.70
C ASP A 36 9.87 -6.76 -10.21
N GLN A 37 9.67 -5.45 -10.01
CA GLN A 37 10.72 -4.44 -10.27
C GLN A 37 11.96 -4.63 -9.37
N PHE A 38 11.77 -5.01 -8.11
CA PHE A 38 12.89 -5.27 -7.20
C PHE A 38 13.69 -6.47 -7.67
N ILE A 39 13.02 -7.56 -7.99
CA ILE A 39 13.61 -8.79 -8.55
C ILE A 39 14.38 -8.50 -9.85
N ALA A 40 13.83 -7.66 -10.72
CA ALA A 40 14.47 -7.26 -11.97
C ALA A 40 15.67 -6.31 -11.78
N GLY A 41 15.94 -5.85 -10.55
CA GLY A 41 16.99 -4.88 -10.24
C GLY A 41 16.64 -3.43 -10.59
N GLU A 42 15.39 -3.15 -10.93
CA GLU A 42 14.88 -1.82 -11.29
C GLU A 42 14.48 -1.00 -10.05
N LEU A 43 14.16 -1.68 -8.94
CA LEU A 43 13.84 -1.06 -7.66
C LEU A 43 14.91 -1.40 -6.62
N LYS A 44 15.37 -0.38 -5.89
CA LYS A 44 16.34 -0.53 -4.80
C LYS A 44 15.63 -0.57 -3.43
N PRO A 45 16.29 -1.12 -2.40
CA PRO A 45 15.81 -0.97 -1.02
C PRO A 45 15.56 0.49 -0.67
N CYS A 46 14.50 0.75 0.07
CA CYS A 46 14.10 2.08 0.49
C CYS A 46 13.32 2.02 1.80
N VAL A 47 13.40 3.12 2.55
CA VAL A 47 12.70 3.28 3.83
C VAL A 47 11.90 4.57 3.76
N ASP A 48 10.66 4.51 4.23
CA ASP A 48 9.72 5.63 4.35
C ASP A 48 9.53 6.46 3.06
N GLN A 49 9.54 5.81 1.90
CA GLN A 49 9.36 6.51 0.63
C GLN A 49 7.87 6.73 0.34
N GLU A 50 7.48 7.97 0.06
CA GLU A 50 6.10 8.29 -0.31
C GLU A 50 5.70 7.63 -1.64
N LEU A 51 4.53 7.00 -1.66
CA LEU A 51 3.90 6.43 -2.86
C LEU A 51 2.43 6.84 -2.94
N LYS A 52 2.05 7.53 -4.00
CA LYS A 52 0.65 7.85 -4.28
C LYS A 52 -0.02 6.71 -5.06
N LEU A 53 -1.12 6.17 -4.54
CA LEU A 53 -1.93 5.12 -5.17
C LEU A 53 -3.41 5.43 -4.99
N ASN A 54 -4.16 5.51 -6.11
CA ASN A 54 -5.61 5.76 -6.12
C ASN A 54 -6.06 6.98 -5.29
N GLY A 55 -5.24 8.04 -5.24
CA GLY A 55 -5.54 9.26 -4.49
C GLY A 55 -5.15 9.21 -3.01
N HIS A 56 -4.62 8.10 -2.52
CA HIS A 56 -4.08 7.97 -1.17
C HIS A 56 -2.55 7.98 -1.17
N ILE A 57 -1.98 8.42 -0.06
CA ILE A 57 -0.54 8.42 0.16
C ILE A 57 -0.19 7.23 1.05
N PHE A 58 0.75 6.43 0.58
CA PHE A 58 1.34 5.31 1.29
C PHE A 58 2.80 5.59 1.62
N THR A 59 3.26 5.02 2.71
CA THR A 59 4.66 4.86 3.03
C THR A 59 5.13 3.53 2.47
N LYS A 60 6.05 3.56 1.52
CA LYS A 60 6.66 2.39 0.90
C LYS A 60 7.99 2.07 1.56
N ASN A 61 8.14 0.81 1.95
CA ASN A 61 9.38 0.25 2.47
C ASN A 61 9.75 -0.99 1.65
N VAL A 62 11.02 -1.10 1.29
CA VAL A 62 11.59 -2.26 0.59
C VAL A 62 12.91 -2.61 1.24
N TRP A 63 13.06 -3.84 1.68
CA TRP A 63 14.28 -4.29 2.34
C TRP A 63 14.54 -5.77 2.05
N VAL A 64 15.74 -6.21 2.40
CA VAL A 64 16.21 -7.58 2.25
C VAL A 64 16.70 -8.08 3.59
N GLU A 65 16.34 -9.31 3.95
CA GLU A 65 16.82 -9.98 5.15
C GLU A 65 17.41 -11.35 4.80
N PRO A 66 18.44 -11.82 5.53
CA PRO A 66 18.96 -13.17 5.36
C PRO A 66 17.88 -14.23 5.63
N HIS A 67 17.78 -15.22 4.74
CA HIS A 67 16.91 -16.38 4.89
C HIS A 67 17.73 -17.67 4.74
N GLU A 68 17.31 -18.78 5.34
CA GLU A 68 18.04 -20.06 5.27
C GLU A 68 18.37 -20.48 3.82
N SER A 69 17.41 -20.28 2.92
CA SER A 69 17.50 -20.64 1.50
C SER A 69 18.16 -19.55 0.61
N GLY A 70 18.38 -18.34 1.13
CA GLY A 70 18.88 -17.21 0.34
C GLY A 70 18.60 -15.86 0.97
N GLU A 71 18.00 -14.95 0.21
CA GLU A 71 17.62 -13.62 0.64
C GLU A 71 16.11 -13.42 0.56
N LEU A 72 15.49 -12.98 1.64
CA LEU A 72 14.08 -12.59 1.66
C LEU A 72 13.98 -11.12 1.28
N ALA A 73 13.37 -10.83 0.14
CA ALA A 73 12.95 -9.48 -0.23
C ALA A 73 11.54 -9.21 0.30
N VAL A 74 11.35 -8.09 1.01
CA VAL A 74 10.04 -7.66 1.51
C VAL A 74 9.69 -6.30 0.93
N ILE A 75 8.46 -6.19 0.41
CA ILE A 75 7.88 -4.96 -0.09
C ILE A 75 6.64 -4.67 0.75
N MET A 76 6.63 -3.51 1.41
CA MET A 76 5.54 -3.10 2.27
C MET A 76 4.99 -1.74 1.85
N LEU A 77 3.67 -1.62 1.85
CA LEU A 77 2.94 -0.36 1.82
C LEU A 77 2.20 -0.18 3.15
N ALA A 78 2.48 0.92 3.84
CA ALA A 78 1.77 1.33 5.04
C ALA A 78 0.92 2.57 4.73
N ILE A 79 -0.28 2.63 5.30
CA ILE A 79 -1.12 3.83 5.27
C ILE A 79 -1.59 4.16 6.68
N ASP A 80 -1.21 5.35 7.13
CA ASP A 80 -1.64 5.90 8.41
C ASP A 80 -3.02 6.52 8.26
N LYS A 81 -3.94 6.06 9.09
CA LYS A 81 -5.23 6.70 9.35
C LYS A 81 -5.21 7.23 10.77
N LEU A 82 -6.05 8.22 11.08
CA LEU A 82 -6.25 8.72 12.45
C LEU A 82 -6.42 7.51 13.41
N PHE A 83 -5.35 7.14 14.13
CA PHE A 83 -5.25 6.02 15.08
C PHE A 83 -5.02 4.59 14.55
N ILE A 84 -4.95 4.33 13.24
CA ILE A 84 -4.72 2.98 12.70
C ILE A 84 -3.74 3.03 11.52
N THR A 85 -2.63 2.32 11.63
CA THR A 85 -1.75 2.04 10.49
C THR A 85 -2.15 0.71 9.87
N ASN A 86 -2.55 0.72 8.60
CA ASN A 86 -2.73 -0.53 7.85
C ASN A 86 -1.46 -0.83 7.08
N LYS A 87 -0.93 -2.04 7.22
CA LYS A 87 0.23 -2.54 6.46
C LYS A 87 -0.23 -3.60 5.47
N TYR A 88 0.39 -3.57 4.30
CA TYR A 88 0.20 -4.56 3.25
C TYR A 88 1.58 -4.95 2.76
N CYS A 89 1.85 -6.26 2.72
CA CYS A 89 3.18 -6.78 2.42
C CYS A 89 3.10 -7.89 1.37
N LEU A 90 4.18 -8.01 0.60
CA LEU A 90 4.52 -9.20 -0.17
C LEU A 90 5.99 -9.50 0.05
N GLY A 91 6.34 -10.78 -0.02
CA GLY A 91 7.74 -11.20 0.02
C GLY A 91 8.06 -12.26 -1.00
N ALA A 92 9.34 -12.37 -1.30
CA ALA A 92 9.89 -13.40 -2.15
C ALA A 92 11.28 -13.80 -1.64
N ILE A 93 11.54 -15.11 -1.62
CA ILE A 93 12.87 -15.66 -1.37
C ILE A 93 13.60 -15.75 -2.70
N ILE A 94 14.71 -15.03 -2.80
CA ILE A 94 15.69 -15.15 -3.87
C ILE A 94 16.69 -16.21 -3.41
N ASN A 95 16.54 -17.43 -3.91
CA ASN A 95 17.37 -18.55 -3.51
C ASN A 95 18.80 -18.38 -3.99
N LYS A 96 19.76 -19.04 -3.33
CA LYS A 96 21.18 -19.06 -3.75
C LYS A 96 21.39 -19.60 -5.17
N SER A 97 20.45 -20.39 -5.67
CA SER A 97 20.41 -20.91 -7.05
C SER A 97 19.90 -19.89 -8.08
N GLY A 98 19.35 -18.76 -7.65
CA GLY A 98 18.68 -17.77 -8.50
C GLY A 98 17.20 -18.03 -8.74
N SER A 99 16.61 -19.10 -8.17
CA SER A 99 15.16 -19.33 -8.23
C SER A 99 14.40 -18.42 -7.26
N ILE A 100 13.19 -18.01 -7.67
CA ILE A 100 12.33 -17.13 -6.89
C ILE A 100 11.17 -17.94 -6.32
N GLU A 101 10.96 -17.83 -5.01
CA GLU A 101 9.80 -18.38 -4.32
C GLU A 101 8.97 -17.24 -3.74
N TYR A 102 7.72 -17.14 -4.17
CA TYR A 102 6.79 -16.13 -3.65
C TYR A 102 6.13 -16.62 -2.36
N LEU A 103 6.05 -15.75 -1.36
CA LEU A 103 5.46 -16.06 -0.07
C LEU A 103 3.99 -15.62 0.00
N SER A 104 3.14 -16.47 0.60
CA SER A 104 1.79 -16.09 0.99
C SER A 104 1.79 -15.17 2.22
N ASN A 105 0.66 -14.53 2.51
CA ASN A 105 0.52 -13.69 3.71
C ASN A 105 0.76 -14.50 4.99
N GLU A 106 0.28 -15.74 5.05
CA GLU A 106 0.46 -16.63 6.18
C GLU A 106 1.95 -16.94 6.40
N GLN A 107 2.68 -17.24 5.33
CA GLN A 107 4.12 -17.50 5.41
C GLN A 107 4.90 -16.28 5.89
N LEU A 108 4.50 -15.07 5.49
CA LEU A 108 5.08 -13.81 5.98
C LEU A 108 4.81 -13.61 7.48
N TRP A 109 3.59 -13.91 7.94
CA TRP A 109 3.25 -13.84 9.37
C TRP A 109 4.03 -14.84 10.21
N ASP A 110 4.24 -16.06 9.71
CA ASP A 110 4.99 -17.11 10.41
C ASP A 110 6.45 -16.69 10.69
N ILE A 111 7.00 -15.80 9.87
CA ILE A 111 8.36 -15.26 10.02
C ILE A 111 8.40 -13.85 10.64
N GLY A 112 7.26 -13.36 11.15
CA GLY A 112 7.18 -12.08 11.87
C GLY A 112 7.10 -10.84 10.99
N ILE A 113 6.85 -10.98 9.69
CA ILE A 113 6.56 -9.86 8.79
C ILE A 113 5.06 -9.54 8.91
N PRO A 114 4.68 -8.33 9.37
CA PRO A 114 3.30 -7.97 9.71
C PRO A 114 2.37 -7.82 8.51
#